data_AF-A0A349PXQ1-F1
#
_entry.id   AF-A0A349PXQ1-F1
#
_cell.length_a   1.000
_cell.length_b   1.000
_cell.length_c   1.000
_cell.angle_alpha   90.00
_cell.angle_beta   90.00
_cell.angle_gamma   90.00
#
_symmetry.space_group_name_H-M   'P 1'
#
loop_
_entity.id
_entity.type
_entity.pdbx_description
1 polymer ?
#
loop_
_entity_poly.entity_id
_entity_poly.type
_entity_poly.pdbx_seq_one_letter_code
_entity_poly.pdbx_strand_id
1 'polypeptide(L)' 'AEVCPDCRGSGVIQQRRQTPLGYMSTSAPCQRCGGKGKIIHQPCPKCGG' A
#
# COMPACT_ATOMS: atom_id res chain seq x y z
N ALA A 1 -13.00 9.58 0.61
CA ALA A 1 -11.79 8.73 0.52
C ALA A 1 -11.25 8.58 1.91
N GLU A 2 -10.93 7.36 2.32
CA GLU A 2 -10.39 7.07 3.65
C GLU A 2 -8.90 6.72 3.56
N VAL A 3 -8.15 6.98 4.63
CA VAL A 3 -6.74 6.58 4.70
C VAL A 3 -6.67 5.07 4.71
N CYS A 4 -5.83 4.47 3.86
CA CYS A 4 -5.72 3.03 3.81
C CYS A 4 -5.12 2.53 5.14
N PRO A 5 -5.81 1.68 5.91
CA PRO A 5 -5.35 1.25 7.23
C PRO A 5 -4.08 0.39 7.15
N ASP A 6 -3.93 -0.39 6.08
CA ASP A 6 -2.79 -1.31 5.90
C ASP A 6 -1.45 -0.57 5.72
N CYS A 7 -1.43 0.49 4.93
CA CYS A 7 -0.23 1.29 4.68
C CYS A 7 -0.22 2.63 5.43
N ARG A 8 -1.28 2.92 6.19
CA ARG A 8 -1.46 4.16 6.97
C ARG A 8 -1.22 5.44 6.16
N GLY A 9 -1.62 5.44 4.90
CA GLY A 9 -1.43 6.60 4.01
C GLY A 9 -0.18 6.59 3.14
N SER A 10 0.79 5.68 3.39
CA SER A 10 2.06 5.70 2.65
C SER A 10 1.98 5.18 1.21
N GLY A 11 0.94 4.41 0.88
CA GLY A 11 0.82 3.71 -0.40
C GLY A 11 1.70 2.46 -0.54
N VAL A 12 2.61 2.20 0.41
CA VAL A 12 3.53 1.05 0.37
C VAL A 12 3.54 0.30 1.70
N ILE A 13 3.71 -1.01 1.64
CA ILE A 13 3.89 -1.87 2.81
C ILE A 13 5.35 -2.31 2.89
N GLN A 14 5.94 -2.26 4.08
CA GLN A 14 7.24 -2.89 4.31
C GLN A 14 7.05 -4.37 4.63
N GLN A 15 7.58 -5.24 3.79
CA GLN A 15 7.76 -6.65 4.09
C GLN A 15 9.18 -6.88 4.60
N ARG A 16 9.27 -7.29 5.87
CA ARG A 16 10.51 -7.78 6.46
C ARG A 16 10.57 -9.29 6.26
N ARG A 17 11.53 -9.75 5.48
CA ARG A 17 11.78 -11.17 5.25
C ARG A 17 13.08 -11.56 5.94
N GLN A 18 13.02 -12.66 6.69
CA GLN A 18 14.22 -13.26 7.26
C GLN A 18 14.91 -14.09 6.17
N THR A 19 16.21 -13.88 6.02
CA THR A 19 17.08 -14.58 5.07
C THR A 19 18.27 -15.15 5.84
N PRO A 20 19.03 -16.11 5.26
CA PRO A 20 20.24 -16.63 5.91
C PRO A 20 21.28 -15.55 6.24
N LEU A 21 21.29 -14.45 5.50
CA LEU A 21 22.22 -13.32 5.68
C LEU A 21 21.71 -12.26 6.69
N GLY A 22 20.51 -12.44 7.24
CA GLY A 22 19.87 -11.50 8.17
C GLY A 22 18.46 -11.07 7.75
N TYR A 23 18.03 -9.89 8.20
CA TYR A 23 16.71 -9.35 7.86
C TYR A 23 16.80 -8.44 6.64
N MET A 24 16.05 -8.77 5.60
CA MET A 24 15.88 -7.89 4.45
C MET A 24 14.51 -7.21 4.55
N SER A 25 14.51 -5.89 4.53
CA SER A 25 13.28 -5.10 4.42
C SER A 25 13.07 -4.71 2.96
N THR A 26 11.92 -5.07 2.41
CA THR A 26 11.51 -4.70 1.05
C THR A 26 10.22 -3.89 1.12
N SER A 27 10.10 -2.88 0.28
CA SER A 27 8.87 -2.11 0.11
C SER A 27 8.11 -2.66 -1.09
N ALA A 28 6.82 -2.94 -0.89
CA ALA A 28 5.91 -3.34 -1.95
C ALA A 28 4.73 -2.37 -2.01
N PRO A 29 4.15 -2.11 -3.20
CA PRO A 29 2.93 -1.33 -3.30
C PRO A 29 1.82 -1.99 -2.46
N CYS A 30 1.08 -1.16 -1.73
CA CYS A 30 -0.01 -1.62 -0.89
C CYS A 30 -1.13 -2.18 -1.78
N GLN A 31 -1.34 -3.50 -1.71
CA GLN A 31 -2.33 -4.22 -2.52
C GLN A 31 -3.75 -3.70 -2.27
N ARG A 32 -4.07 -3.31 -1.03
CA ARG A 32 -5.40 -2.85 -0.64
C ARG A 32 -5.82 -1.53 -1.30
N CYS A 33 -4.89 -0.59 -1.48
CA CYS A 33 -5.16 0.71 -2.11
C CYS A 33 -4.52 0.86 -3.49
N GLY A 34 -3.88 -0.19 -4.01
CA GLY A 34 -3.17 -0.17 -5.28
C GLY A 34 -2.04 0.88 -5.35
N GLY A 35 -1.40 1.19 -4.23
CA GLY A 35 -0.36 2.22 -4.18
C GLY A 35 -0.84 3.66 -3.93
N LYS A 36 -2.15 3.92 -3.89
CA LYS A 36 -2.69 5.29 -3.76
C LYS A 36 -2.59 5.88 -2.35
N GLY A 37 -2.37 5.06 -1.31
CA GLY A 37 -2.35 5.46 0.11
C GLY A 37 -3.73 5.69 0.74
N LYS A 38 -4.78 5.76 -0.08
CA LYS A 38 -6.17 5.99 0.32
C LYS A 38 -7.12 5.07 -0.44
N ILE A 39 -8.19 4.66 0.22
CA ILE A 39 -9.25 3.85 -0.37
C ILE A 39 -10.35 4.80 -0.85
N ILE A 40 -10.65 4.74 -2.14
CA ILE A 40 -11.68 5.56 -2.78
C ILE A 40 -12.91 4.66 -3.00
N HIS A 41 -13.92 4.78 -2.13
CA HIS A 41 -15.16 4.00 -2.24
C HIS A 41 -15.98 4.34 -3.48
N GLN A 42 -15.92 5.60 -3.92
CA GLN A 42 -16.60 6.10 -5.11
C GLN A 42 -15.54 6.62 -6.08
N PRO A 43 -14.97 5.74 -6.92
CA PRO A 43 -13.99 6.17 -7.91
C PRO A 43 -14.63 7.18 -8.87
N CYS A 44 -13.88 8.23 -9.22
CA CYS A 44 -14.36 9.21 -10.17
C CYS A 44 -14.55 8.53 -11.55
N PRO A 45 -15.75 8.56 -12.15
CA PRO A 45 -16.00 7.87 -13.41
C PRO A 45 -15.21 8.43 -14.59
N LYS A 46 -14.69 9.67 -14.49
CA LYS A 46 -13.81 10.26 -15.50
C LYS A 46 -12.35 9.76 -15.44
N CYS A 47 -11.85 9.40 -14.26
CA CYS A 47 -10.44 9.02 -14.08
C CYS A 47 -10.21 7.68 -13.36
N GLY A 48 -11.28 6.97 -12.99
CA GLY A 48 -11.24 5.66 -12.32
C GLY A 48 -10.83 5.71 -10.84
N GLY A 49 -10.73 6.90 -10.24
CA GLY A 49 -10.26 7.12 -8.87
C GLY A 49 -9.23 8.23 -8.79
#